data_AF-A0A7W1AFX2-F1
#
_entry.id   AF-A0A7W1AFX2-F1
#
_cell.length_a   1.000
_cell.length_b   1.000
_cell.length_c   1.000
_cell.angle_alpha   90.00
_cell.angle_beta   90.00
_cell.angle_gamma   90.00
#
_symmetry.space_group_name_H-M   'P 1'
#
loop_
_entity.id
_entity.type
_entity.pdbx_description
1 polymer ?
#
loop_
_entity_poly.entity_id
_entity_poly.type
_entity_poly.pdbx_seq_one_letter_code
_entity_poly.pdbx_strand_id
1 'polypeptide(L)'
;MSQETSSPTASPEKKALLDAFDSVLKKKADEREAEQQAALARHRARGTSRLVMLVSATLTLFLAVYLYVERPDWIFPAPPPPESLAVREASLRITMANAAQHIEQFRHQAGQFPATLEQAGARGGEIRYDRTASGYRLAAVSDEVQLRYDSSEPLARFVGNSFKVISRRAK
;
A
#
# COMPACT_ATOMS: atom_id res chain seq x y z
N MET A 1 67.80 -24.93 -84.36
CA MET A 1 67.19 -23.59 -84.48
C MET A 1 65.91 -23.60 -83.68
N SER A 2 65.91 -22.94 -82.53
CA SER A 2 64.80 -22.92 -81.57
C SER A 2 63.83 -21.79 -81.94
N GLN A 3 62.52 -22.06 -81.96
CA GLN A 3 61.48 -21.04 -81.99
C GLN A 3 60.95 -20.83 -80.55
N GLU A 4 61.24 -19.66 -79.97
CA GLU A 4 60.53 -19.13 -78.81
C GLU A 4 59.12 -18.70 -79.26
N THR A 5 58.11 -19.17 -78.55
CA THR A 5 56.73 -18.67 -78.66
C THR A 5 56.48 -17.70 -77.50
N SER A 6 56.11 -16.48 -77.85
CA SER A 6 55.80 -15.39 -76.92
C SER A 6 54.41 -15.56 -76.30
N SER A 7 54.35 -15.54 -74.97
CA SER A 7 53.09 -15.50 -74.20
C SER A 7 52.48 -14.08 -74.20
N PRO A 8 51.15 -13.92 -74.33
CA PRO A 8 50.52 -12.60 -74.26
C PRO A 8 50.30 -12.15 -72.81
N THR A 9 50.77 -10.95 -72.49
CA THR A 9 50.61 -10.27 -71.21
C THR A 9 49.14 -9.86 -70.99
N ALA A 10 48.50 -10.37 -69.93
CA ALA A 10 47.15 -9.96 -69.54
C ALA A 10 47.11 -8.49 -69.07
N SER A 11 46.16 -7.69 -69.58
CA SER A 11 46.06 -6.25 -69.30
C SER A 11 45.63 -5.93 -67.84
N PRO A 12 46.13 -4.84 -67.23
CA PRO A 12 45.89 -4.48 -65.83
C PRO A 12 44.41 -4.18 -65.50
N GLU A 13 43.62 -3.75 -66.49
CA GLU A 13 42.19 -3.45 -66.33
C GLU A 13 41.35 -4.69 -65.97
N LYS A 14 41.69 -5.85 -66.52
CA LYS A 14 40.99 -7.11 -66.20
C LYS A 14 41.22 -7.55 -64.76
N LYS A 15 42.42 -7.31 -64.22
CA LYS A 15 42.73 -7.60 -62.82
C LYS A 15 41.94 -6.69 -61.89
N ALA A 16 41.86 -5.39 -62.20
CA ALA A 16 41.07 -4.44 -61.41
C ALA A 16 39.57 -4.79 -61.39
N LEU A 17 39.01 -5.27 -62.51
CA LEU A 17 37.61 -5.71 -62.58
C LEU A 17 37.36 -6.99 -61.79
N LEU A 18 38.29 -7.94 -61.80
CA LEU A 18 38.18 -9.17 -61.00
C LEU A 18 38.28 -8.87 -59.50
N ASP A 19 39.22 -8.03 -59.09
CA ASP A 19 39.35 -7.61 -57.68
C ASP A 19 38.10 -6.87 -57.21
N ALA A 20 37.53 -6.01 -58.06
CA ALA A 20 36.26 -5.34 -57.77
C ALA A 20 35.11 -6.35 -57.62
N PHE A 21 35.03 -7.35 -58.50
CA PHE A 21 34.00 -8.38 -58.44
C PHE A 21 34.13 -9.26 -57.19
N ASP A 22 35.34 -9.70 -56.86
CA ASP A 22 35.63 -10.49 -55.65
C ASP A 22 35.32 -9.69 -54.38
N SER A 23 35.61 -8.39 -54.37
CA SER A 23 35.27 -7.52 -53.23
C SER A 23 33.76 -7.39 -53.02
N VAL A 24 32.98 -7.33 -54.10
CA VAL A 24 31.51 -7.25 -54.04
C VAL A 24 30.93 -8.58 -53.60
N LEU A 25 31.45 -9.71 -54.11
CA LEU A 25 31.01 -11.04 -53.70
C LEU A 25 31.30 -11.29 -52.23
N LYS A 26 32.51 -10.93 -51.76
CA LYS A 26 32.89 -11.05 -50.35
C LYS A 26 32.01 -10.18 -49.46
N LYS A 27 31.80 -8.92 -49.83
CA LYS A 27 30.93 -8.00 -49.09
C LYS A 27 29.48 -8.53 -49.04
N LYS A 28 28.97 -9.12 -50.13
CA LYS A 28 27.64 -9.73 -50.16
C LYS A 28 27.53 -10.99 -49.33
N ALA A 29 28.60 -11.79 -49.24
CA ALA A 29 28.67 -12.94 -48.36
C ALA A 29 28.65 -12.50 -46.88
N ASP A 30 29.51 -11.55 -46.51
CA ASP A 30 29.61 -11.00 -45.15
C ASP A 30 28.29 -10.33 -44.70
N GLU A 31 27.63 -9.56 -45.59
CA GLU A 31 26.32 -8.97 -45.33
C GLU A 31 25.25 -10.04 -45.03
N ARG A 32 25.21 -11.13 -45.81
CA ARG A 32 24.26 -12.23 -45.60
C ARG A 32 24.54 -12.98 -44.30
N GLU A 33 25.80 -13.23 -43.97
CA GLU A 33 26.16 -13.88 -42.72
C GLU A 33 25.80 -13.02 -41.50
N ALA A 34 26.08 -11.72 -41.56
CA ALA A 34 25.70 -10.77 -40.51
C ALA A 34 24.17 -10.67 -40.33
N GLU A 35 23.41 -10.63 -41.42
CA GLU A 35 21.95 -10.63 -41.39
C GLU A 35 21.38 -11.92 -40.79
N GLN A 36 21.94 -13.09 -41.17
CA GLN A 36 21.53 -14.38 -40.61
C GLN A 36 21.85 -14.48 -39.12
N GLN A 37 23.04 -14.05 -38.69
CA GLN A 37 23.41 -14.02 -37.28
C GLN A 37 22.52 -13.07 -36.46
N ALA A 38 22.23 -11.88 -36.99
CA ALA A 38 21.33 -10.92 -36.35
C ALA A 38 19.88 -11.44 -36.26
N ALA A 39 19.39 -12.15 -37.29
CA ALA A 39 18.08 -12.79 -37.26
C ALA A 39 18.02 -13.87 -36.17
N LEU A 40 19.02 -14.75 -36.10
CA LEU A 40 19.11 -15.80 -35.08
C LEU A 40 19.19 -15.22 -33.65
N ALA A 41 19.96 -14.15 -33.45
CA ALA A 41 20.04 -13.46 -32.16
C ALA A 41 18.69 -12.83 -31.75
N ARG A 42 17.97 -12.20 -32.69
CA ARG A 42 16.62 -11.66 -32.46
C ARG A 42 15.59 -12.74 -32.12
N HIS A 43 15.68 -13.90 -32.76
CA HIS A 43 14.80 -15.04 -32.44
C HIS A 43 15.08 -15.60 -31.04
N ARG A 44 16.34 -15.75 -30.65
CA ARG A 44 16.71 -16.21 -29.30
C ARG A 44 16.27 -15.22 -28.21
N ALA A 45 16.50 -13.92 -28.41
CA ALA A 45 16.13 -12.88 -27.45
C ALA A 45 14.61 -12.79 -27.21
N ARG A 46 13.79 -13.00 -28.26
CA ARG A 46 12.32 -13.03 -28.14
C ARG A 46 11.82 -14.28 -27.39
N GLY A 47 12.48 -15.42 -27.57
CA GLY A 47 12.13 -16.67 -26.88
C GLY A 47 12.43 -16.63 -25.39
N THR A 48 13.62 -16.15 -25.03
CA THR A 48 14.03 -16.01 -23.62
C THR A 48 13.20 -14.96 -22.87
N SER A 49 12.88 -13.82 -23.50
CA SER A 49 12.02 -12.80 -22.89
C SER A 49 10.61 -13.33 -22.57
N ARG A 50 10.01 -14.12 -23.46
CA ARG A 50 8.69 -14.74 -23.21
C ARG A 50 8.75 -15.79 -22.12
N LEU A 51 9.80 -16.60 -22.08
CA LEU A 51 9.97 -17.61 -21.04
C LEU A 51 10.19 -16.97 -19.67
N VAL A 52 11.03 -15.94 -19.58
CA VAL A 52 11.23 -15.16 -18.34
C VAL A 52 9.93 -14.50 -17.91
N MET A 53 9.17 -13.91 -18.85
CA MET A 53 7.86 -13.33 -18.54
C MET A 53 6.90 -14.38 -18.00
N LEU A 54 6.78 -15.56 -18.65
CA LEU A 54 5.93 -16.65 -18.19
C LEU A 54 6.34 -17.18 -16.81
N VAL A 55 7.64 -17.37 -16.57
CA VAL A 55 8.16 -17.79 -15.27
C VAL A 55 7.83 -16.74 -14.20
N SER A 56 8.03 -15.46 -14.48
CA SER A 56 7.72 -14.38 -13.53
C SER A 56 6.22 -14.25 -13.23
N ALA A 57 5.37 -14.44 -14.25
CA ALA A 57 3.92 -14.41 -14.10
C ALA A 57 3.45 -15.61 -13.27
N THR A 58 4.02 -16.79 -13.54
CA THR A 58 3.72 -18.02 -12.79
C THR A 58 4.16 -17.89 -11.34
N LEU A 59 5.37 -17.38 -11.09
CA LEU A 59 5.88 -17.16 -9.74
C LEU A 59 5.01 -16.16 -8.95
N THR A 60 4.62 -15.07 -9.59
CA THR A 60 3.73 -14.07 -8.98
C THR A 60 2.37 -14.68 -8.66
N LEU A 61 1.80 -15.48 -9.57
CA LEU A 61 0.52 -16.15 -9.36
C LEU A 61 0.60 -17.14 -8.20
N PHE A 62 1.65 -17.97 -8.16
CA PHE A 62 1.89 -18.90 -7.06
C PHE A 62 2.06 -18.19 -5.72
N LEU A 63 2.81 -17.08 -5.69
CA LEU A 63 2.98 -16.28 -4.49
C LEU A 63 1.64 -15.68 -4.03
N ALA A 64 0.84 -15.15 -4.95
CA ALA A 64 -0.49 -14.60 -4.62
C ALA A 64 -1.43 -15.68 -4.07
N VAL A 65 -1.45 -16.88 -4.67
CA VAL A 65 -2.22 -18.02 -4.17
C VAL A 65 -1.72 -18.47 -2.79
N TYR A 66 -0.40 -18.58 -2.61
CA TYR A 66 0.19 -18.93 -1.32
C TYR A 66 -0.18 -17.92 -0.23
N LEU A 67 -0.07 -16.62 -0.51
CA LEU A 67 -0.46 -15.57 0.43
C LEU A 67 -1.95 -15.58 0.74
N TYR A 68 -2.79 -15.95 -0.23
CA TYR A 68 -4.23 -16.04 -0.04
C TYR A 68 -4.64 -17.24 0.84
N VAL A 69 -3.96 -18.37 0.70
CA VAL A 69 -4.24 -19.61 1.45
C VAL A 69 -3.63 -19.58 2.84
N GLU A 70 -2.32 -19.32 2.94
CA GLU A 70 -1.58 -19.40 4.20
C GLU A 70 -1.86 -18.18 5.10
N ARG A 71 -2.27 -17.05 4.50
CA ARG A 71 -2.51 -15.75 5.17
C ARG A 71 -1.56 -15.51 6.34
N PRO A 72 -0.25 -15.42 6.08
CA PRO A 72 0.72 -15.43 7.16
C PRO A 72 0.53 -14.20 8.06
N ASP A 73 0.62 -14.41 9.38
CA ASP A 73 0.32 -13.39 10.39
C ASP A 73 1.20 -12.12 10.30
N TRP A 74 2.38 -12.22 9.65
CA TRP A 74 3.25 -11.06 9.43
C TRP A 74 2.78 -10.15 8.27
N ILE A 75 1.95 -10.65 7.36
CA ILE A 75 1.29 -9.84 6.30
C ILE A 75 -0.13 -9.49 6.72
N PHE A 76 -0.86 -10.45 7.26
CA PHE A 76 -2.26 -10.31 7.67
C PHE A 76 -2.37 -10.59 9.17
N PRO A 77 -1.92 -9.66 10.03
CA PRO A 77 -2.03 -9.86 11.47
C PRO A 77 -3.50 -10.10 11.82
N ALA A 78 -3.73 -11.12 12.65
CA ALA A 78 -5.07 -11.42 13.15
C ALA A 78 -5.68 -10.14 13.75
N PRO A 79 -6.97 -9.86 13.48
CA PRO A 79 -7.63 -8.72 14.08
C PRO A 79 -7.51 -8.85 15.61
N PRO A 80 -7.26 -7.74 16.32
CA PRO A 80 -7.16 -7.79 17.77
C PRO A 80 -8.44 -8.41 18.34
N PRO A 81 -8.33 -9.22 19.41
CA PRO A 81 -9.49 -9.86 20.01
C PRO A 81 -10.55 -8.80 20.36
N PRO A 82 -11.84 -9.14 20.22
CA PRO A 82 -12.91 -8.19 20.47
C PRO A 82 -12.78 -7.63 21.89
N GLU A 83 -12.78 -6.31 22.00
CA GLU A 83 -12.60 -5.62 23.26
C GLU A 83 -13.70 -6.06 24.25
N SER A 84 -13.30 -6.43 25.47
CA SER A 84 -14.23 -6.89 26.49
C SER A 84 -15.21 -5.77 26.88
N LEU A 85 -16.44 -6.15 27.23
CA LEU A 85 -17.50 -5.21 27.61
C LEU A 85 -17.05 -4.22 28.69
N ALA A 86 -16.29 -4.69 29.67
CA ALA A 86 -15.77 -3.84 30.75
C ALA A 86 -14.82 -2.74 30.26
N VAL A 87 -14.01 -3.01 29.24
CA VAL A 87 -13.06 -2.03 28.70
C VAL A 87 -13.79 -1.04 27.78
N ARG A 88 -14.81 -1.49 27.03
CA ARG A 88 -15.70 -0.60 26.26
C ARG A 88 -16.45 0.36 27.18
N GLU A 89 -17.07 -0.16 28.25
CA GLU A 89 -17.77 0.64 29.26
C GLU A 89 -16.83 1.66 29.91
N ALA A 90 -15.62 1.24 30.27
CA ALA A 90 -14.61 2.12 30.83
C ALA A 90 -14.20 3.24 29.83
N SER A 91 -14.01 2.89 28.56
CA SER A 91 -13.65 3.86 27.50
C SER A 91 -14.77 4.86 27.28
N LEU A 92 -16.03 4.41 27.30
CA LEU A 92 -17.20 5.26 27.18
C LEU A 92 -17.34 6.22 28.37
N ARG A 93 -17.12 5.73 29.61
CA ARG A 93 -17.08 6.58 30.82
C ARG A 93 -16.03 7.68 30.72
N ILE A 94 -14.83 7.37 30.25
CA ILE A 94 -13.78 8.38 30.08
C ILE A 94 -14.17 9.40 29.01
N THR A 95 -14.72 8.95 27.88
CA THR A 95 -15.16 9.84 26.81
C THR A 95 -16.24 10.80 27.30
N MET A 96 -17.23 10.29 28.05
CA MET A 96 -18.25 11.12 28.69
C MET A 96 -17.66 12.07 29.74
N ALA A 97 -16.63 11.65 30.48
CA ALA A 97 -15.97 12.51 31.45
C ALA A 97 -15.20 13.67 30.81
N ASN A 98 -14.51 13.41 29.70
CA ASN A 98 -13.88 14.47 28.92
C ASN A 98 -14.93 15.46 28.39
N ALA A 99 -16.06 14.96 27.85
CA ALA A 99 -17.15 15.82 27.41
C ALA A 99 -17.70 16.69 28.56
N ALA A 100 -17.87 16.12 29.76
CA ALA A 100 -18.27 16.86 30.95
C ALA A 100 -17.26 17.96 31.33
N GLN A 101 -15.95 17.67 31.27
CA GLN A 101 -14.90 18.67 31.51
C GLN A 101 -14.96 19.84 30.52
N HIS A 102 -15.16 19.55 29.23
CA HIS A 102 -15.35 20.59 28.21
C HIS A 102 -16.57 21.46 28.48
N ILE A 103 -17.70 20.86 28.88
CA ILE A 103 -18.92 21.59 29.25
C ILE A 103 -18.69 22.51 30.46
N GLU A 104 -18.05 22.01 31.52
CA GLU A 104 -17.75 22.83 32.69
C GLU A 104 -16.76 23.94 32.36
N GLN A 105 -15.73 23.67 31.56
CA GLN A 105 -14.78 24.69 31.14
C GLN A 105 -15.48 25.79 30.34
N PHE A 106 -16.38 25.42 29.42
CA PHE A 106 -17.21 26.39 28.69
C PHE A 106 -18.07 27.21 29.65
N ARG A 107 -18.73 26.57 30.60
CA ARG A 107 -19.55 27.24 31.63
C ARG A 107 -18.72 28.23 32.45
N HIS A 108 -17.51 27.86 32.85
CA HIS A 108 -16.61 28.74 33.59
C HIS A 108 -16.17 29.96 32.78
N GLN A 109 -16.04 29.83 31.45
CA GLN A 109 -15.62 30.92 30.57
C GLN A 109 -16.78 31.82 30.13
N ALA A 110 -17.92 31.23 29.74
CA ALA A 110 -19.06 31.94 29.18
C ALA A 110 -20.14 32.29 30.22
N GLY A 111 -20.05 31.75 31.45
CA GLY A 111 -21.05 31.93 32.51
C GLY A 111 -22.35 31.15 32.30
N GLN A 112 -22.47 30.37 31.23
CA GLN A 112 -23.67 29.61 30.88
C GLN A 112 -23.33 28.24 30.30
N PHE A 113 -24.24 27.28 30.42
CA PHE A 113 -24.10 25.99 29.75
C PHE A 113 -24.21 26.12 28.24
N PRO A 114 -23.43 25.34 27.48
CA PRO A 114 -23.49 25.35 26.03
C PRO A 114 -24.86 24.85 25.54
N ALA A 115 -25.27 25.31 24.37
CA ALA A 115 -26.46 24.82 23.69
C ALA A 115 -26.23 23.41 23.10
N THR A 116 -24.99 23.12 22.67
CA THR A 116 -24.60 21.83 22.08
C THR A 116 -23.20 21.39 22.57
N LEU A 117 -22.86 20.12 22.39
CA LEU A 117 -21.52 19.62 22.76
C LEU A 117 -20.40 20.28 21.95
N GLU A 118 -20.66 20.54 20.67
CA GLU A 118 -19.69 21.13 19.74
C GLU A 118 -19.30 22.54 20.18
N GLN A 119 -20.24 23.28 20.78
CA GLN A 119 -19.98 24.62 21.30
C GLN A 119 -18.97 24.60 22.46
N ALA A 120 -18.94 23.52 23.25
CA ALA A 120 -17.95 23.30 24.30
C ALA A 120 -16.62 22.71 23.78
N GLY A 121 -16.50 22.45 22.47
CA GLY A 121 -15.35 21.79 21.87
C GLY A 121 -15.32 20.27 22.09
N ALA A 122 -16.42 19.68 22.58
CA ALA A 122 -16.57 18.23 22.71
C ALA A 122 -17.16 17.63 21.43
N ARG A 123 -16.80 16.38 21.10
CA ARG A 123 -17.36 15.67 19.94
C ARG A 123 -18.66 14.96 20.34
N GLY A 124 -19.76 15.24 19.64
CA GLY A 124 -21.09 14.69 19.91
C GLY A 124 -21.42 13.32 19.29
N GLY A 125 -20.42 12.47 19.03
CA GLY A 125 -20.61 11.20 18.31
C GLY A 125 -21.60 10.25 18.98
N GLU A 126 -21.14 9.44 19.94
CA GLU A 126 -21.99 8.50 20.68
C GLU A 126 -22.65 9.12 21.92
N ILE A 127 -22.43 10.42 22.16
CA ILE A 127 -22.85 11.11 23.38
C ILE A 127 -23.97 12.10 23.05
N ARG A 128 -25.15 11.83 23.60
CA ARG A 128 -26.27 12.75 23.64
C ARG A 128 -26.12 13.68 24.84
N TYR A 129 -26.29 14.98 24.58
CA TYR A 129 -26.29 16.02 25.60
C TYR A 129 -27.69 16.63 25.73
N ASP A 130 -28.19 16.66 26.96
CA ASP A 130 -29.44 17.31 27.30
C ASP A 130 -29.18 18.33 28.43
N ARG A 131 -29.40 19.61 28.14
CA ARG A 131 -29.32 20.69 29.15
C ARG A 131 -30.55 20.64 30.05
N THR A 132 -30.36 20.82 31.36
CA THR A 132 -31.43 20.91 32.36
C THR A 132 -31.48 22.32 32.95
N ALA A 133 -32.49 22.61 33.78
CA ALA A 133 -32.63 23.92 34.42
C ALA A 133 -31.45 24.27 35.35
N SER A 134 -30.88 23.27 36.03
CA SER A 134 -29.82 23.43 37.02
C SER A 134 -28.46 22.86 36.58
N GLY A 135 -28.38 22.21 35.42
CA GLY A 135 -27.18 21.48 34.99
C GLY A 135 -27.32 20.88 33.59
N TYR A 136 -26.77 19.69 33.43
CA TYR A 136 -26.86 18.92 32.18
C TYR A 136 -26.79 17.43 32.45
N ARG A 137 -27.11 16.67 31.40
CA ARG A 137 -27.05 15.22 31.36
C ARG A 137 -26.35 14.77 30.10
N LEU A 138 -25.51 13.77 30.25
CA LEU A 138 -24.89 13.05 29.14
C LEU A 138 -25.44 11.64 29.13
N ALA A 139 -25.84 11.15 27.96
CA ALA A 139 -26.21 9.76 27.74
C ALA A 139 -25.42 9.23 26.55
N ALA A 140 -24.87 8.03 26.68
CA ALA A 140 -24.16 7.38 25.59
C ALA A 140 -24.58 5.93 25.46
N VAL A 141 -24.64 5.46 24.21
CA VAL A 141 -25.01 4.09 23.87
C VAL A 141 -23.98 3.55 22.90
N SER A 142 -23.34 2.45 23.28
CA SER A 142 -22.36 1.73 22.46
C SER A 142 -22.61 0.23 22.60
N ASP A 143 -23.12 -0.38 21.54
CA ASP A 143 -23.58 -1.78 21.51
C ASP A 143 -24.55 -2.13 22.67
N GLU A 144 -24.10 -2.96 23.61
CA GLU A 144 -24.86 -3.43 24.77
C GLU A 144 -24.71 -2.52 26.00
N VAL A 145 -23.85 -1.49 25.92
CA VAL A 145 -23.53 -0.61 27.04
C VAL A 145 -24.29 0.70 26.90
N GLN A 146 -25.18 0.95 27.86
CA GLN A 146 -25.85 2.24 28.02
C GLN A 146 -25.37 2.93 29.28
N LEU A 147 -24.83 4.14 29.13
CA LEU A 147 -24.34 4.95 30.24
C LEU A 147 -25.06 6.29 30.30
N ARG A 148 -25.22 6.79 31.52
CA ARG A 148 -25.81 8.09 31.80
C ARG A 148 -25.04 8.76 32.91
N TYR A 149 -24.69 10.01 32.68
CA TYR A 149 -24.04 10.89 33.64
C TYR A 149 -24.93 12.10 33.87
N ASP A 150 -25.15 12.43 35.14
CA ASP A 150 -25.85 13.65 35.54
C ASP A 150 -24.87 14.59 36.22
N SER A 151 -24.88 15.87 35.84
CA SER A 151 -24.00 16.90 36.41
C SER A 151 -24.10 17.06 37.94
N SER A 152 -25.16 16.56 38.57
CA SER A 152 -25.27 16.52 40.03
C SER A 152 -24.38 15.47 40.69
N GLU A 153 -23.92 14.46 39.96
CA GLU A 153 -23.04 13.41 40.47
C GLU A 153 -21.57 13.84 40.37
N PRO A 154 -20.74 13.62 41.41
CA PRO A 154 -19.31 13.86 41.31
C PRO A 154 -18.67 13.04 40.19
N LEU A 155 -17.98 13.71 39.25
CA LEU A 155 -17.39 13.05 38.08
C LEU A 155 -16.44 11.89 38.44
N ALA A 156 -15.69 12.01 39.54
CA ALA A 156 -14.81 10.95 40.04
C ALA A 156 -15.56 9.66 40.39
N ARG A 157 -16.81 9.77 40.87
CA ARG A 157 -17.68 8.62 41.18
C ARG A 157 -18.17 7.94 39.91
N PHE A 158 -18.55 8.73 38.90
CA PHE A 158 -19.00 8.23 37.61
C PHE A 158 -17.90 7.47 36.87
N VAL A 159 -16.67 7.99 36.86
CA VAL A 159 -15.54 7.31 36.19
C VAL A 159 -15.07 6.10 36.99
N GLY A 160 -15.10 6.17 38.33
CA GLY A 160 -14.79 5.04 39.21
C GLY A 160 -13.48 4.33 38.85
N ASN A 161 -13.55 3.01 38.62
CA ASN A 161 -12.39 2.18 38.28
C ASN A 161 -12.02 2.14 36.78
N SER A 162 -12.66 2.96 35.93
CA SER A 162 -12.51 2.88 34.46
C SER A 162 -11.06 3.05 33.99
N PHE A 163 -10.32 3.98 34.61
CA PHE A 163 -8.88 4.16 34.31
C PHE A 163 -8.04 2.91 34.60
N LYS A 164 -8.37 2.16 35.67
CA LYS A 164 -7.68 0.92 36.03
C LYS A 164 -7.99 -0.21 35.05
N VAL A 165 -9.19 -0.24 34.49
CA VAL A 165 -9.60 -1.22 33.49
C VAL A 165 -8.89 -0.97 32.17
N ILE A 166 -8.83 0.28 31.71
CA ILE A 166 -8.18 0.62 30.43
C ILE A 166 -6.65 0.52 30.52
N SER A 167 -6.03 0.91 31.64
CA SER A 167 -4.57 0.76 31.79
C SER A 167 -4.09 -0.70 31.75
N ARG A 168 -4.98 -1.67 32.02
CA ARG A 168 -4.70 -3.10 31.85
C ARG A 168 -4.83 -3.59 30.41
N ARG A 169 -5.46 -2.83 29.51
CA ARG A 169 -5.54 -3.12 28.08
C ARG A 169 -4.19 -2.98 27.38
N ALA A 170 -3.34 -2.07 27.87
CA ALA A 170 -2.05 -1.75 27.24
C ALA A 170 -0.92 -2.75 27.58
N LYS A 171 -1.22 -3.81 28.34
CA LYS A 171 -0.30 -4.91 28.65
C LYS A 171 -0.78 -6.18 27.96
#